data_AF-A0A662R6L9-F1
#
_entry.id   AF-A0A662R6L9-F1
#
_cell.length_a   1.000
_cell.length_b   1.000
_cell.length_c   1.000
_cell.angle_alpha   90.00
_cell.angle_beta   90.00
_cell.angle_gamma   90.00
#
_symmetry.space_group_name_H-M   'P 1'
#
loop_
_entity.id
_entity.type
_entity.pdbx_description
1 polymer ?
#
loop_
_entity_poly.entity_id
_entity_poly.type
_entity_poly.pdbx_seq_one_letter_code
_entity_poly.pdbx_strand_id
1 'polypeptide(L)'
;MESIRHNKRIIISVLLLFVFTSHGCIQQADITPDSTEYIFNYTPYSSTAYYITEDGVETVHVIHNATQLDLTYMTSASSRSNFGMSNIVAVNRENTANSYSYTISSRVIKGRKHVFIKFPPSTDFVAYTEKLEGNTLTREIKGDNQIKVRLLQDYTTGSRFLGMPIPKPDKMYEDDSGRMIMEWNGSNIKGFSVKYYKRSAPIILTCFFAILAVAAMLVLTYYRLKIQVLRKKREGK
;
A
#
# COMPACT_ATOMS: atom_id res chain seq x y z
N MET A 1 32.16 39.86 -18.86
CA MET A 1 31.92 38.76 -19.81
C MET A 1 31.86 37.38 -19.13
N GLU A 2 31.42 37.31 -17.86
CA GLU A 2 31.39 36.05 -17.06
C GLU A 2 29.98 35.49 -16.79
N SER A 3 28.95 36.34 -16.84
CA SER A 3 27.55 35.93 -16.58
C SER A 3 27.00 34.92 -17.61
N ILE A 4 27.44 35.01 -18.87
CA ILE A 4 26.97 34.12 -19.96
C ILE A 4 27.54 32.69 -19.82
N ARG A 5 28.69 32.52 -19.16
CA ARG A 5 29.35 31.21 -19.00
C ARG A 5 28.67 30.36 -17.92
N HIS A 6 28.04 30.99 -16.93
CA HIS A 6 27.36 30.29 -15.83
C HIS A 6 25.99 29.72 -16.28
N ASN A 7 25.22 30.48 -17.07
CA ASN A 7 23.95 30.01 -17.63
C ASN A 7 24.12 28.83 -18.58
N LYS A 8 25.22 28.76 -19.36
CA LYS A 8 25.50 27.59 -20.20
C LYS A 8 25.74 26.31 -19.40
N ARG A 9 26.39 26.40 -18.23
CA ARG A 9 26.63 25.22 -17.37
C ARG A 9 25.35 24.73 -16.69
N ILE A 10 24.46 25.63 -16.30
CA ILE A 10 23.16 25.29 -15.70
C ILE A 10 22.25 24.66 -16.75
N ILE A 11 22.18 25.23 -17.96
CA ILE A 11 21.37 24.66 -19.06
C ILE A 11 21.87 23.27 -19.47
N ILE A 12 23.19 23.06 -19.53
CA ILE A 12 23.78 21.74 -19.84
C ILE A 12 23.48 20.74 -18.71
N SER A 13 23.52 21.16 -17.45
CA SER A 13 23.21 20.28 -16.30
C SER A 13 21.72 19.91 -16.23
N VAL A 14 20.82 20.82 -16.63
CA VAL A 14 19.36 20.55 -16.72
C VAL A 14 19.05 19.65 -17.91
N LEU A 15 19.76 19.80 -19.04
CA LEU A 15 19.61 18.94 -20.21
C LEU A 15 20.13 17.52 -19.94
N LEU A 16 21.23 17.38 -19.19
CA LEU A 16 21.77 16.08 -18.77
C LEU A 16 20.85 15.35 -17.79
N LEU A 17 20.18 16.08 -16.89
CA LEU A 17 19.18 15.50 -15.98
C LEU A 17 17.95 14.96 -16.74
N PHE A 18 17.62 15.53 -17.90
CA PHE A 18 16.47 15.13 -18.73
C PHE A 18 16.75 13.91 -19.63
N VAL A 19 18.02 13.67 -19.97
CA VAL A 19 18.45 12.50 -20.79
C VAL A 19 18.53 11.21 -19.96
N PHE A 20 18.71 11.32 -18.64
CA PHE A 20 18.71 10.16 -17.74
C PHE A 20 17.32 9.62 -17.38
N THR A 21 16.23 10.32 -17.72
CA THR A 21 14.86 9.91 -17.37
C THR A 21 14.10 9.19 -18.48
N SER A 22 14.69 8.95 -19.66
CA SER A 22 13.97 8.41 -20.82
C SER A 22 14.28 6.96 -21.20
N HIS A 23 15.11 6.24 -20.44
CA HIS A 23 15.39 4.83 -20.73
C HIS A 23 14.74 3.92 -19.69
N GLY A 24 13.52 3.51 -19.99
CA GLY A 24 12.76 2.56 -19.20
C GLY A 24 11.58 2.00 -19.98
N CYS A 25 11.84 1.31 -21.09
CA CYS A 25 10.85 0.40 -21.66
C CYS A 25 10.72 -0.79 -20.70
N ILE A 26 9.67 -0.78 -19.87
CA ILE A 26 9.27 -1.95 -19.10
C ILE A 26 8.70 -2.95 -20.09
N GLN A 27 9.53 -3.90 -20.50
CA GLN A 27 9.12 -5.06 -21.26
C GLN A 27 8.39 -5.99 -20.30
N GLN A 28 7.07 -6.07 -20.44
CA GLN A 28 6.24 -6.98 -19.65
C GLN A 28 6.45 -8.38 -20.22
N ALA A 29 7.23 -9.19 -19.51
CA ALA A 29 7.31 -10.62 -19.79
C ALA A 29 5.92 -11.22 -19.56
N ASP A 30 5.42 -11.96 -20.55
CA ASP A 30 4.27 -12.84 -20.39
C ASP A 30 4.67 -13.93 -19.38
N ILE A 31 4.30 -13.72 -18.12
CA ILE A 31 4.49 -14.70 -17.05
C ILE A 31 3.23 -15.58 -17.06
N THR A 32 3.39 -16.84 -17.44
CA THR A 32 2.44 -17.89 -17.08
C THR A 32 2.24 -17.86 -15.57
N PRO A 33 1.00 -17.77 -15.05
CA PRO A 33 0.77 -17.59 -13.62
C PRO A 33 1.33 -18.80 -12.86
N ASP A 34 2.37 -18.56 -12.07
CA ASP A 34 3.02 -19.60 -11.27
C ASP A 34 2.33 -19.68 -9.91
N SER A 35 1.66 -20.80 -9.64
CA SER A 35 0.97 -21.01 -8.37
C SER A 35 1.94 -21.18 -7.20
N THR A 36 3.22 -21.42 -7.44
CA THR A 36 4.23 -21.57 -6.38
C THR A 36 4.61 -20.26 -5.69
N GLU A 37 4.23 -19.12 -6.28
CA GLU A 37 4.45 -17.78 -5.71
C GLU A 37 3.58 -17.53 -4.47
N TYR A 38 2.41 -18.18 -4.38
CA TYR A 38 1.42 -17.91 -3.32
C TYR A 38 1.52 -18.87 -2.13
N ILE A 39 1.32 -18.29 -0.93
CA ILE A 39 1.20 -19.06 0.31
C ILE A 39 -0.26 -19.48 0.53
N PHE A 40 -0.58 -20.71 0.16
CA PHE A 40 -1.88 -21.32 0.41
C PHE A 40 -1.95 -21.93 1.81
N ASN A 41 -2.69 -21.29 2.70
CA ASN A 41 -2.98 -21.82 4.02
C ASN A 41 -4.47 -22.13 4.15
N TYR A 42 -4.81 -23.42 4.27
CA TYR A 42 -6.20 -23.84 4.35
C TYR A 42 -6.81 -23.50 5.71
N THR A 43 -7.99 -22.88 5.68
CA THR A 43 -8.83 -22.68 6.87
C THR A 43 -10.15 -23.43 6.72
N PRO A 44 -10.77 -23.91 7.81
CA PRO A 44 -12.07 -24.59 7.74
C PRO A 44 -13.24 -23.64 7.44
N TYR A 45 -12.97 -22.33 7.34
CA TYR A 45 -13.92 -21.27 7.05
C TYR A 45 -13.35 -20.34 5.97
N SER A 46 -14.21 -19.57 5.31
CA SER A 46 -13.81 -18.57 4.32
C SER A 46 -12.89 -17.52 4.94
N SER A 47 -11.74 -17.31 4.33
CA SER A 47 -10.76 -16.34 4.81
C SER A 47 -10.04 -15.66 3.65
N THR A 48 -9.52 -14.46 3.91
CA THR A 48 -8.74 -13.70 2.94
C THR A 48 -7.43 -13.26 3.58
N ALA A 49 -6.32 -13.67 2.99
CA ALA A 49 -4.98 -13.24 3.38
C ALA A 49 -4.44 -12.23 2.37
N TYR A 50 -3.89 -11.13 2.87
CA TYR A 50 -3.19 -10.11 2.09
C TYR A 50 -1.72 -10.11 2.51
N TYR A 51 -0.83 -10.32 1.56
CA TYR A 51 0.61 -10.25 1.74
C TYR A 51 1.13 -9.03 0.99
N ILE A 52 1.58 -8.01 1.73
CA ILE A 52 2.12 -6.80 1.11
C ILE A 52 3.57 -7.08 0.70
N THR A 53 3.85 -6.91 -0.57
CA THR A 53 5.17 -7.10 -1.19
C THR A 53 5.75 -5.76 -1.64
N GLU A 54 6.98 -5.74 -2.16
CA GLU A 54 7.59 -4.51 -2.70
C GLU A 54 6.83 -4.00 -3.95
N ASP A 55 6.32 -4.93 -4.76
CA ASP A 55 5.68 -4.63 -6.03
C ASP A 55 4.15 -4.48 -5.93
N GLY A 56 3.56 -4.77 -4.78
CA GLY A 56 2.12 -4.62 -4.56
C GLY A 56 1.56 -5.44 -3.40
N VAL A 57 0.49 -6.17 -3.69
CA VAL A 57 -0.18 -7.05 -2.72
C VAL A 57 -0.60 -8.34 -3.39
N GLU A 58 -0.20 -9.44 -2.79
CA GLU A 58 -0.71 -10.77 -3.12
C GLU A 58 -1.92 -11.03 -2.22
N THR A 59 -3.04 -11.41 -2.83
CA THR A 59 -4.27 -11.72 -2.10
C THR A 59 -4.62 -13.19 -2.35
N VAL A 60 -4.87 -13.92 -1.27
CA VAL A 60 -5.30 -15.32 -1.31
C VAL A 60 -6.64 -15.44 -0.60
N HIS A 61 -7.66 -15.89 -1.33
CA HIS A 61 -8.98 -16.19 -0.80
C HIS A 61 -9.12 -17.70 -0.63
N VAL A 62 -9.52 -18.11 0.57
CA VAL A 62 -9.99 -19.47 0.85
C VAL A 62 -11.49 -19.48 0.58
N ILE A 63 -11.90 -20.34 -0.34
CA ILE A 63 -13.28 -20.41 -0.85
C ILE A 63 -13.94 -21.68 -0.32
N HIS A 64 -15.16 -21.53 0.22
CA HIS A 64 -16.01 -22.65 0.62
C HIS A 64 -17.37 -22.53 -0.06
N ASN A 65 -17.79 -23.60 -0.76
CA ASN A 65 -19.12 -23.72 -1.38
C ASN A 65 -19.53 -22.54 -2.27
N ALA A 66 -18.58 -21.93 -2.98
CA ALA A 66 -18.85 -20.87 -3.94
C ALA A 66 -18.19 -21.18 -5.29
N THR A 67 -18.77 -20.67 -6.37
CA THR A 67 -18.27 -20.79 -7.76
C THR A 67 -17.90 -19.44 -8.36
N GLN A 68 -18.03 -18.39 -7.55
CA GLN A 68 -17.80 -17.02 -7.98
C GLN A 68 -17.29 -16.18 -6.81
N LEU A 69 -16.22 -15.42 -7.06
CA LEU A 69 -15.70 -14.39 -6.18
C LEU A 69 -16.10 -13.01 -6.71
N ASP A 70 -16.66 -12.15 -5.86
CA ASP A 70 -17.07 -10.79 -6.20
C ASP A 70 -16.18 -9.77 -5.47
N LEU A 71 -15.32 -9.12 -6.22
CA LEU A 71 -14.39 -8.09 -5.76
C LEU A 71 -14.95 -6.70 -6.08
N THR A 72 -14.86 -5.78 -5.12
CA THR A 72 -15.30 -4.38 -5.31
C THR A 72 -14.12 -3.43 -5.20
N TYR A 73 -13.94 -2.60 -6.23
CA TYR A 73 -12.86 -1.61 -6.28
C TYR A 73 -13.42 -0.21 -5.96
N MET A 74 -12.74 0.49 -5.06
CA MET A 74 -13.13 1.83 -4.62
C MET A 74 -12.60 2.96 -5.52
N THR A 75 -11.82 2.66 -6.55
CA THR A 75 -11.23 3.66 -7.45
C THR A 75 -12.21 4.15 -8.52
N SER A 76 -12.15 5.45 -8.78
CA SER A 76 -12.87 6.16 -9.84
C SER A 76 -12.63 5.50 -11.20
N ALA A 77 -13.69 5.44 -11.99
CA ALA A 77 -13.83 4.71 -13.24
C ALA A 77 -12.97 5.19 -14.43
N SER A 78 -11.70 5.56 -14.22
CA SER A 78 -10.82 6.08 -15.27
C SER A 78 -9.46 5.38 -15.31
N SER A 79 -9.47 4.07 -15.55
CA SER A 79 -8.39 3.47 -16.34
C SER A 79 -8.98 2.37 -17.21
N ARG A 80 -8.79 2.57 -18.52
CA ARG A 80 -9.20 1.68 -19.61
C ARG A 80 -8.22 0.51 -19.78
N SER A 81 -7.34 0.29 -18.81
CA SER A 81 -6.36 -0.80 -18.85
C SER A 81 -6.89 -1.97 -18.04
N ASN A 82 -6.49 -3.16 -18.47
CA ASN A 82 -6.65 -4.45 -17.84
C ASN A 82 -6.73 -4.34 -16.31
N PHE A 83 -7.64 -5.12 -15.71
CA PHE A 83 -7.75 -5.32 -14.27
C PHE A 83 -6.35 -5.20 -13.64
N GLY A 84 -6.13 -4.30 -12.68
CA GLY A 84 -4.81 -4.15 -12.03
C GLY A 84 -4.37 -5.40 -11.24
N MET A 85 -5.06 -6.52 -11.47
CA MET A 85 -4.76 -7.87 -11.04
C MET A 85 -3.94 -8.59 -12.12
N SER A 86 -2.84 -9.18 -11.72
CA SER A 86 -2.03 -10.11 -12.49
C SER A 86 -1.92 -11.44 -11.75
N ASN A 87 -1.36 -12.46 -12.41
CA ASN A 87 -1.05 -13.76 -11.83
C ASN A 87 -2.25 -14.44 -11.14
N ILE A 88 -3.44 -14.35 -11.75
CA ILE A 88 -4.63 -14.96 -11.15
C ILE A 88 -4.54 -16.48 -11.23
N VAL A 89 -4.74 -17.13 -10.10
CA VAL A 89 -4.64 -18.58 -9.93
C VAL A 89 -5.87 -19.07 -9.18
N ALA A 90 -6.54 -20.09 -9.70
CA ALA A 90 -7.60 -20.83 -9.01
C ALA A 90 -7.13 -22.27 -8.84
N VAL A 91 -7.03 -22.77 -7.62
CA VAL A 91 -6.46 -24.11 -7.34
C VAL A 91 -7.28 -24.89 -6.33
N ASN A 92 -7.12 -26.21 -6.36
CA ASN A 92 -7.61 -27.13 -5.34
C ASN A 92 -6.53 -27.35 -4.28
N ARG A 93 -6.94 -27.64 -3.05
CA ARG A 93 -6.04 -27.95 -1.93
C ARG A 93 -5.16 -29.17 -2.16
N GLU A 94 -5.67 -30.19 -2.82
CA GLU A 94 -4.96 -31.45 -3.09
C GLU A 94 -3.97 -31.31 -4.23
N ASN A 95 -4.15 -30.33 -5.12
CA ASN A 95 -3.28 -30.09 -6.25
C ASN A 95 -3.15 -28.59 -6.55
N THR A 96 -2.20 -27.94 -5.85
CA THR A 96 -1.90 -26.52 -6.04
C THR A 96 -1.03 -26.25 -7.27
N ALA A 97 -0.40 -27.28 -7.86
CA ALA A 97 0.45 -27.12 -9.05
C ALA A 97 -0.35 -26.91 -10.34
N ASN A 98 -1.56 -27.48 -10.41
CA ASN A 98 -2.42 -27.36 -11.58
C ASN A 98 -3.54 -26.34 -11.33
N SER A 99 -3.43 -25.18 -11.96
CA SER A 99 -4.47 -24.17 -11.91
C SER A 99 -5.68 -24.54 -12.77
N TYR A 100 -6.86 -24.26 -12.26
CA TYR A 100 -8.12 -24.37 -12.99
C TYR A 100 -8.33 -23.18 -13.92
N SER A 101 -9.04 -23.43 -15.02
CA SER A 101 -9.54 -22.36 -15.88
C SER A 101 -10.53 -21.49 -15.12
N TYR A 102 -10.40 -20.17 -15.28
CA TYR A 102 -11.30 -19.19 -14.69
C TYR A 102 -11.81 -18.21 -15.75
N THR A 103 -12.95 -17.59 -15.45
CA THR A 103 -13.53 -16.54 -16.31
C THR A 103 -13.71 -15.27 -15.51
N ILE A 104 -13.17 -14.16 -16.02
CA ILE A 104 -13.31 -12.84 -15.41
C ILE A 104 -14.37 -12.04 -16.16
N SER A 105 -15.27 -11.42 -15.41
CA SER A 105 -16.19 -10.42 -15.95
C SER A 105 -16.22 -9.20 -15.02
N SER A 106 -16.63 -8.06 -15.56
CA SER A 106 -16.80 -6.85 -14.74
C SER A 106 -18.09 -6.15 -15.06
N ARG A 107 -18.64 -5.48 -14.03
CA ARG A 107 -19.85 -4.66 -14.17
C ARG A 107 -19.73 -3.46 -13.25
N VAL A 108 -20.31 -2.34 -13.65
CA VAL A 108 -20.51 -1.19 -12.76
C VAL A 108 -21.87 -1.32 -12.09
N ILE A 109 -21.91 -1.35 -10.76
CA ILE A 109 -23.13 -1.43 -9.96
C ILE A 109 -23.09 -0.26 -8.98
N LYS A 110 -24.13 0.59 -8.99
CA LYS A 110 -24.21 1.80 -8.14
C LYS A 110 -22.95 2.69 -8.20
N GLY A 111 -22.40 2.86 -9.40
CA GLY A 111 -21.19 3.68 -9.63
C GLY A 111 -19.87 3.04 -9.18
N ARG A 112 -19.89 1.81 -8.65
CA ARG A 112 -18.68 1.06 -8.26
C ARG A 112 -18.38 -0.03 -9.27
N LYS A 113 -17.10 -0.29 -9.56
CA LYS A 113 -16.67 -1.38 -10.41
C LYS A 113 -16.61 -2.68 -9.59
N HIS A 114 -17.41 -3.66 -10.01
CA HIS A 114 -17.40 -5.02 -9.50
C HIS A 114 -16.68 -5.94 -10.49
N VAL A 115 -15.85 -6.82 -9.97
CA VAL A 115 -15.14 -7.83 -10.75
C VAL A 115 -15.55 -9.20 -10.23
N PHE A 116 -16.05 -10.03 -11.14
CA PHE A 116 -16.52 -11.36 -10.85
C PHE A 116 -15.55 -12.37 -11.48
N ILE A 117 -14.94 -13.19 -10.63
CA ILE A 117 -14.09 -14.30 -11.05
C ILE A 117 -14.89 -15.58 -10.86
N LYS A 118 -15.18 -16.28 -11.96
CA LYS A 118 -15.90 -17.56 -11.96
C LYS A 118 -14.91 -18.71 -12.11
N PHE A 119 -15.11 -19.74 -11.32
CA PHE A 119 -14.21 -20.90 -11.25
C PHE A 119 -15.00 -22.19 -10.96
N PRO A 120 -14.42 -23.38 -11.21
CA PRO A 120 -15.07 -24.65 -10.94
C PRO A 120 -15.41 -24.82 -9.45
N PRO A 121 -16.48 -25.58 -9.11
CA PRO A 121 -16.89 -25.79 -7.72
C PRO A 121 -15.87 -26.55 -6.87
N SER A 122 -14.88 -27.19 -7.49
CA SER A 122 -13.76 -27.86 -6.83
C SER A 122 -12.62 -26.92 -6.42
N THR A 123 -12.79 -25.61 -6.55
CA THR A 123 -11.75 -24.62 -6.22
C THR A 123 -11.77 -24.32 -4.72
N ASP A 124 -10.63 -24.50 -4.05
CA ASP A 124 -10.46 -24.18 -2.63
C ASP A 124 -9.78 -22.83 -2.43
N PHE A 125 -8.95 -22.41 -3.39
CA PHE A 125 -8.22 -21.15 -3.32
C PHE A 125 -8.32 -20.34 -4.60
N VAL A 126 -8.46 -19.04 -4.44
CA VAL A 126 -8.29 -18.06 -5.52
C VAL A 126 -7.26 -17.03 -5.08
N ALA A 127 -6.15 -16.96 -5.81
CA ALA A 127 -5.07 -16.02 -5.55
C ALA A 127 -4.85 -15.08 -6.73
N TYR A 128 -4.37 -13.89 -6.44
CA TYR A 128 -3.99 -12.90 -7.46
C TYR A 128 -3.07 -11.84 -6.86
N THR A 129 -2.31 -11.18 -7.73
CA THR A 129 -1.43 -10.07 -7.34
C THR A 129 -1.97 -8.77 -7.87
N GLU A 130 -1.98 -7.72 -7.05
CA GLU A 130 -2.38 -6.37 -7.45
C GLU A 130 -1.27 -5.38 -7.18
N LYS A 131 -1.06 -4.43 -8.09
CA LYS A 131 -0.20 -3.28 -7.80
C LYS A 131 -0.88 -2.36 -6.81
N LEU A 132 -0.17 -1.97 -5.76
CA LEU A 132 -0.64 -0.97 -4.79
C LEU A 132 -0.16 0.42 -5.20
N GLU A 133 -1.09 1.36 -5.28
CA GLU A 133 -0.77 2.77 -5.44
C GLU A 133 -0.47 3.38 -4.06
N GLY A 134 0.82 3.47 -3.74
CA GLY A 134 1.32 4.01 -2.47
C GLY A 134 1.14 3.06 -1.29
N ASN A 135 1.23 3.61 -0.08
CA ASN A 135 1.42 2.79 1.13
C ASN A 135 0.13 2.57 1.93
N THR A 136 -1.00 2.43 1.24
CA THR A 136 -2.31 2.21 1.87
C THR A 136 -3.05 1.06 1.20
N LEU A 137 -3.39 0.03 1.97
CA LEU A 137 -4.24 -1.05 1.54
C LEU A 137 -5.66 -0.80 2.07
N THR A 138 -6.60 -0.48 1.17
CA THR A 138 -8.01 -0.31 1.52
C THR A 138 -8.85 -1.32 0.75
N ARG A 139 -9.69 -2.08 1.45
CA ARG A 139 -10.56 -3.09 0.85
C ARG A 139 -11.94 -3.09 1.48
N GLU A 140 -12.95 -3.32 0.65
CA GLU A 140 -14.31 -3.63 1.09
C GLU A 140 -14.40 -5.13 1.33
N ILE A 141 -15.09 -5.53 2.39
CA ILE A 141 -15.23 -6.92 2.79
C ILE A 141 -16.68 -7.32 2.53
N LYS A 142 -16.85 -8.50 1.92
CA LYS A 142 -18.16 -9.10 1.70
C LYS A 142 -18.28 -10.39 2.49
N GLY A 143 -19.28 -10.44 3.37
CA GLY A 143 -19.53 -11.58 4.23
C GLY A 143 -18.61 -11.64 5.46
N ASP A 144 -18.80 -12.68 6.25
CA ASP A 144 -18.10 -12.89 7.51
C ASP A 144 -16.81 -13.68 7.29
N ASN A 145 -15.83 -13.06 6.61
CA ASN A 145 -14.56 -13.71 6.29
C ASN A 145 -13.49 -13.28 7.31
N GLN A 146 -12.68 -14.24 7.77
CA GLN A 146 -11.50 -13.88 8.55
C GLN A 146 -10.48 -13.21 7.64
N ILE A 147 -9.93 -12.08 8.06
CA ILE A 147 -8.95 -11.32 7.28
C ILE A 147 -7.63 -11.32 8.00
N LYS A 148 -6.57 -11.59 7.24
CA LYS A 148 -5.19 -11.51 7.70
C LYS A 148 -4.42 -10.59 6.78
N VAL A 149 -3.75 -9.60 7.33
CA VAL A 149 -2.85 -8.71 6.57
C VAL A 149 -1.45 -8.88 7.13
N ARG A 150 -0.49 -9.24 6.27
CA ARG A 150 0.93 -9.34 6.60
C ARG A 150 1.69 -8.23 5.89
N LEU A 151 2.47 -7.47 6.65
CA LEU A 151 3.36 -6.44 6.10
C LEU A 151 4.70 -7.03 5.64
N LEU A 152 5.39 -6.25 4.81
CA LEU A 152 6.78 -6.49 4.45
C LEU A 152 7.71 -6.38 5.68
N GLN A 153 8.89 -6.98 5.58
CA GLN A 153 9.95 -6.81 6.58
C GLN A 153 10.36 -5.34 6.71
N ASP A 154 10.67 -4.90 7.93
CA ASP A 154 10.99 -3.51 8.27
C ASP A 154 9.88 -2.48 8.05
N TYR A 155 8.64 -2.93 7.78
CA TYR A 155 7.46 -2.08 7.75
C TYR A 155 6.59 -2.28 8.99
N THR A 156 5.86 -1.23 9.35
CA THR A 156 4.99 -1.21 10.52
C THR A 156 3.75 -0.35 10.25
N THR A 157 2.80 -0.39 11.19
CA THR A 157 1.59 0.44 11.20
C THR A 157 1.21 0.77 12.65
N GLY A 158 0.15 1.56 12.85
CA GLY A 158 -0.39 1.85 14.19
C GLY A 158 0.14 3.12 14.83
N SER A 159 0.98 3.90 14.15
CA SER A 159 1.38 5.23 14.63
C SER A 159 0.21 6.20 14.55
N ARG A 160 -0.01 6.96 15.63
CA ARG A 160 -1.00 8.03 15.67
C ARG A 160 -0.78 9.09 14.59
N PHE A 161 0.46 9.33 14.17
CA PHE A 161 0.81 10.37 13.19
C PHE A 161 0.83 9.87 11.75
N LEU A 162 1.22 8.61 11.52
CA LEU A 162 1.37 8.06 10.17
C LEU A 162 0.17 7.21 9.72
N GLY A 163 -0.70 6.83 10.66
CA GLY A 163 -1.93 6.11 10.40
C GLY A 163 -2.04 4.86 11.26
N MET A 164 -3.23 4.65 11.78
CA MET A 164 -3.64 3.41 12.43
C MET A 164 -4.53 2.62 11.49
N PRO A 165 -4.53 1.27 11.55
CA PRO A 165 -5.51 0.46 10.83
C PRO A 165 -6.93 0.80 11.28
N ILE A 166 -7.83 0.93 10.31
CA ILE A 166 -9.25 1.25 10.55
C ILE A 166 -10.10 0.20 9.84
N PRO A 167 -10.98 -0.54 10.55
CA PRO A 167 -11.15 -0.55 11.99
C PRO A 167 -9.94 -1.19 12.69
N LYS A 168 -9.86 -1.01 14.02
CA LYS A 168 -8.79 -1.61 14.83
C LYS A 168 -8.79 -3.14 14.63
N PRO A 169 -7.63 -3.79 14.38
CA PRO A 169 -7.54 -5.24 14.28
C PRO A 169 -7.87 -5.90 15.62
N ASP A 170 -8.41 -7.11 15.57
CA ASP A 170 -8.68 -7.92 16.77
C ASP A 170 -7.37 -8.41 17.39
N LYS A 171 -6.42 -8.78 16.53
CA LYS A 171 -5.06 -9.17 16.92
C LYS A 171 -4.04 -8.46 16.06
N MET A 172 -2.94 -8.09 16.69
CA MET A 172 -1.78 -7.49 16.03
C MET A 172 -0.53 -8.04 16.72
N TYR A 173 0.32 -8.71 15.96
CA TYR A 173 1.51 -9.39 16.47
C TYR A 173 2.61 -9.40 15.40
N GLU A 174 3.82 -9.77 15.78
CA GLU A 174 4.94 -9.98 14.84
C GLU A 174 5.17 -11.47 14.64
N ASP A 175 5.47 -11.87 13.40
CA ASP A 175 5.90 -13.23 13.11
C ASP A 175 7.37 -13.48 13.47
N ASP A 176 7.83 -14.72 13.30
CA ASP A 176 9.22 -15.11 13.60
C ASP A 176 10.26 -14.35 12.76
N SER A 177 9.84 -13.74 11.65
CA SER A 177 10.68 -12.91 10.77
C SER A 177 10.60 -11.41 11.12
N GLY A 178 9.90 -11.05 12.20
CA GLY A 178 9.72 -9.66 12.64
C GLY A 178 8.75 -8.85 11.77
N ARG A 179 7.94 -9.51 10.93
CA ARG A 179 6.91 -8.87 10.10
C ARG A 179 5.62 -8.74 10.87
N MET A 180 4.98 -7.60 10.73
CA MET A 180 3.76 -7.29 11.43
C MET A 180 2.54 -7.95 10.76
N ILE A 181 1.74 -8.65 11.54
CA ILE A 181 0.51 -9.31 11.13
C ILE A 181 -0.68 -8.69 11.86
N MET A 182 -1.76 -8.44 11.12
CA MET A 182 -3.04 -7.96 11.64
C MET A 182 -4.13 -8.96 11.28
N GLU A 183 -5.00 -9.25 12.23
CA GLU A 183 -6.14 -10.16 12.03
C GLU A 183 -7.46 -9.50 12.43
N TRP A 184 -8.48 -9.73 11.60
CA TRP A 184 -9.87 -9.41 11.88
C TRP A 184 -10.72 -10.66 11.74
N ASN A 185 -11.48 -10.99 12.77
CA ASN A 185 -12.35 -12.16 12.84
C ASN A 185 -13.76 -11.80 12.35
N GLY A 186 -13.87 -11.36 11.10
CA GLY A 186 -15.04 -11.41 10.21
C GLY A 186 -16.39 -10.78 10.61
N SER A 187 -16.79 -10.77 11.88
CA SER A 187 -18.22 -10.68 12.23
C SER A 187 -18.82 -9.28 12.23
N ASN A 188 -18.06 -8.21 11.93
CA ASN A 188 -18.62 -6.85 11.99
C ASN A 188 -17.89 -5.77 11.18
N ILE A 189 -17.07 -6.14 10.19
CA ILE A 189 -16.29 -5.15 9.44
C ILE A 189 -16.70 -5.12 7.97
N LYS A 190 -17.17 -3.96 7.50
CA LYS A 190 -17.58 -3.76 6.09
C LYS A 190 -16.41 -3.48 5.16
N GLY A 191 -15.26 -3.15 5.73
CA GLY A 191 -14.06 -2.81 5.02
C GLY A 191 -12.95 -2.49 5.99
N PHE A 192 -11.73 -2.45 5.49
CA PHE A 192 -10.56 -2.07 6.26
C PHE A 192 -9.65 -1.15 5.45
N SER A 193 -8.87 -0.32 6.15
CA SER A 193 -7.82 0.51 5.60
C SER A 193 -6.59 0.39 6.49
N VAL A 194 -5.50 -0.11 5.92
CA VAL A 194 -4.20 -0.29 6.58
C VAL A 194 -3.20 0.60 5.88
N LYS A 195 -2.74 1.64 6.59
CA LYS A 195 -1.59 2.44 6.17
C LYS A 195 -0.33 1.82 6.72
N TYR A 196 0.67 1.63 5.89
CA TYR A 196 1.95 1.03 6.29
C TYR A 196 3.11 1.96 5.93
N TYR A 197 4.21 1.87 6.67
CA TYR A 197 5.38 2.73 6.48
C TYR A 197 6.62 2.04 7.05
N LYS A 198 7.81 2.48 6.61
CA LYS A 198 9.08 1.96 7.16
C LYS A 198 9.12 2.16 8.67
N ARG A 199 9.56 1.16 9.42
CA ARG A 199 9.62 1.16 10.89
C ARG A 199 10.42 2.34 11.45
N SER A 200 11.41 2.83 10.71
CA SER A 200 12.21 4.02 11.08
C SER A 200 11.50 5.37 10.84
N ALA A 201 10.42 5.42 10.07
CA ALA A 201 9.78 6.67 9.66
C ALA A 201 9.27 7.53 10.83
N PRO A 202 8.61 6.99 11.88
CA PRO A 202 8.21 7.78 13.05
C PRO A 202 9.39 8.48 13.72
N ILE A 203 10.51 7.77 13.87
CA ILE A 203 11.71 8.29 14.55
C ILE A 203 12.32 9.42 13.73
N ILE A 204 12.49 9.21 12.42
CA ILE A 204 13.02 10.23 11.50
C ILE A 204 12.14 11.49 11.54
N LEU A 205 10.81 11.30 11.52
CA LEU A 205 9.86 12.40 11.58
C LEU A 205 9.98 13.19 12.89
N THR A 206 10.09 12.49 14.03
CA THR A 206 10.30 13.13 15.35
C THR A 206 11.60 13.93 15.38
N CYS A 207 12.70 13.38 14.87
CA CYS A 207 13.98 14.08 14.78
C CYS A 207 13.87 15.36 13.93
N PHE A 208 13.19 15.28 12.78
CA PHE A 208 12.98 16.43 11.91
C PHE A 208 12.20 17.55 12.62
N PHE A 209 11.10 17.20 13.31
CA PHE A 209 10.32 18.18 14.07
C PHE A 209 11.10 18.78 15.25
N ALA A 210 11.97 18.00 15.90
CA ALA A 210 12.82 18.51 16.97
C ALA A 210 13.80 19.57 16.46
N ILE A 211 14.45 19.33 15.31
CA ILE A 211 15.36 20.30 14.69
C ILE A 211 14.60 21.58 14.30
N LEU A 212 13.42 21.43 13.69
CA LEU A 212 12.58 22.56 13.30
C LEU A 212 12.16 23.39 14.53
N ALA A 213 11.81 22.73 15.64
CA ALA A 213 11.42 23.39 16.88
C ALA A 213 12.58 24.19 17.49
N VAL A 214 13.80 23.64 17.49
CA VAL A 214 15.00 24.35 17.96
C VAL A 214 15.29 25.58 17.10
N ALA A 215 15.23 25.44 15.76
CA ALA A 215 15.41 26.58 14.86
C ALA A 215 14.36 27.67 15.08
N ALA A 216 13.08 27.28 15.22
CA ALA A 216 11.99 28.21 15.51
C ALA A 216 12.20 28.94 16.86
N MET A 217 12.65 28.24 17.90
CA MET A 217 12.99 28.84 19.19
C MET A 217 14.14 29.84 19.08
N LEU A 218 15.20 29.54 18.32
CA LEU A 218 16.32 30.46 18.12
C LEU A 218 15.87 31.75 17.43
N VAL A 219 15.07 31.64 16.36
CA VAL A 219 14.53 32.80 15.64
C VAL A 219 13.61 33.62 16.55
N LEU A 220 12.69 32.98 17.27
CA LEU A 220 11.81 33.64 18.23
C LEU A 220 12.59 34.38 19.31
N THR A 221 13.64 33.75 19.84
CA THR A 221 14.51 34.34 20.87
C THR A 221 15.26 35.55 20.32
N TYR A 222 15.86 35.44 19.12
CA TYR A 222 16.52 36.56 18.46
C TYR A 222 15.57 37.76 18.23
N TYR A 223 14.37 37.50 17.71
CA TYR A 223 13.38 38.55 17.49
C TYR A 223 12.90 39.19 18.78
N ARG A 224 12.65 38.39 19.84
CA ARG A 224 12.24 38.92 21.15
C ARG A 224 13.31 39.85 21.73
N LEU A 225 14.58 39.42 21.70
CA LEU A 225 15.69 40.25 22.17
C LEU A 225 15.82 41.55 21.35
N LYS A 226 15.72 41.47 20.02
CA LYS A 226 15.79 42.64 19.14
C LYS A 226 14.65 43.63 19.40
N ILE A 227 13.42 43.15 19.57
CA ILE A 227 12.27 44.00 19.90
C ILE A 227 12.46 44.66 21.27
N GLN A 228 12.98 43.95 22.27
CA GLN A 228 13.28 44.53 23.58
C GLN A 228 14.33 45.64 23.49
N VAL A 229 15.40 45.44 22.71
CA VAL A 229 16.42 46.47 22.47
C VAL A 229 15.81 47.70 21.78
N LEU A 230 14.97 47.50 20.76
CA LEU A 230 14.30 48.60 20.07
C LEU A 230 13.31 49.34 20.98
N ARG A 231 12.59 48.65 21.88
CA ARG A 231 11.72 49.25 22.89
C ARG A 231 12.50 50.13 23.87
N LYS A 232 13.63 49.62 24.41
CA LYS A 232 14.51 50.41 25.28
C LYS A 232 15.02 51.68 24.62
N LYS A 233 15.36 51.63 23.33
CA LYS A 233 15.76 52.83 22.55
C LYS A 233 14.62 53.81 22.26
N ARG A 234 13.36 53.39 22.36
CA ARG A 234 12.18 54.21 22.09
C ARG A 234 11.64 54.89 23.34
N GLU A 235 11.73 54.20 24.47
CA GLU A 235 11.32 54.70 25.80
C GLU A 235 12.43 55.51 26.47
N GLY A 236 13.68 55.35 26.03
CA GLY A 236 14.81 56.18 26.42
C GLY A 236 15.00 57.40 25.51
N LYS A 237 14.83 58.59 26.09
CA LYS A 237 15.81 59.67 25.95
C LYS A 237 17.20 59.16 26.34
#